data_AF-A0A1Y5FGP8-F1
#
_entry.id   AF-A0A1Y5FGP8-F1
#
_cell.length_a   1.000
_cell.length_b   1.000
_cell.length_c   1.000
_cell.angle_alpha   90.00
_cell.angle_beta   90.00
_cell.angle_gamma   90.00
#
_symmetry.space_group_name_H-M   'P 1'
#
loop_
_entity.id
_entity.type
_entity.pdbx_description
1 polymer ?
#
loop_
_entity_poly.entity_id
_entity_poly.type
_entity_poly.pdbx_seq_one_letter_code
_entity_poly.pdbx_strand_id
1 'polypeptide(L)'
;MGQSRNIAGMSMKGGRKDNFFFCLVEYYESSDRWFLRSLLQVKDEEGLEGDDAIRSWIEDYKVNQLVVDFPLTWPECHACQLDCPGSKLCPVDSVVSVRDRVEAILDEDSNIHTRHPKEYERSRVSDDEFDMGRGMWDKESHEHLLSRSFKRRLKKGFLPYWNRSVDFWIWKYYYDQYLDLFKSSYDSFGNTSLMILSRFSYLKRHFPKNIELYEGNVNLTLIELLRSKILLNRDIYNMGDIEAGIEARLDIIKKIEAKLNIFIYDHDLELIVKNPRAFDSFILAVTGQRNLLDKVRKIPEWTKPSLTRLLVPNFSE
;
A
#
# COMPACT_ATOMS: atom_id res chain seq x y z
N MET A 1 -32.14 -9.23 -9.83
CA MET A 1 -31.35 -8.95 -8.61
C MET A 1 -29.98 -8.50 -9.10
N GLY A 2 -29.68 -7.20 -9.01
CA GLY A 2 -28.37 -6.66 -9.39
C GLY A 2 -27.29 -7.35 -8.57
N GLN A 3 -26.20 -7.73 -9.21
CA GLN A 3 -25.07 -8.35 -8.54
C GLN A 3 -24.48 -7.31 -7.60
N SER A 4 -24.60 -7.52 -6.29
CA SER A 4 -24.06 -6.62 -5.28
C SER A 4 -22.57 -6.40 -5.53
N ARG A 5 -22.16 -5.14 -5.65
CA ARG A 5 -20.75 -4.76 -5.75
C ARG A 5 -20.22 -4.62 -4.33
N ASN A 6 -19.48 -5.63 -3.89
CA ASN A 6 -18.87 -5.65 -2.57
C ASN A 6 -17.37 -5.87 -2.67
N ILE A 7 -16.65 -5.35 -1.69
CA ILE A 7 -15.21 -5.57 -1.56
C ILE A 7 -14.81 -5.53 -0.09
N ALA A 8 -13.92 -6.44 0.28
CA ALA A 8 -13.36 -6.50 1.61
C ALA A 8 -11.91 -5.99 1.65
N GLY A 9 -11.56 -5.36 2.76
CA GLY A 9 -10.19 -5.05 3.14
C GLY A 9 -9.83 -5.76 4.44
N MET A 10 -8.62 -6.32 4.50
CA MET A 10 -8.13 -7.02 5.68
C MET A 10 -6.65 -6.74 5.88
N SER A 11 -6.32 -6.02 6.96
CA SER A 11 -4.93 -5.83 7.37
C SER A 11 -4.48 -7.03 8.19
N MET A 12 -3.38 -7.63 7.75
CA MET A 12 -2.84 -8.87 8.32
C MET A 12 -1.52 -8.61 9.06
N LYS A 13 -1.21 -7.35 9.36
CA LYS A 13 -0.04 -6.98 10.17
C LYS A 13 -0.27 -7.38 11.62
N GLY A 14 0.65 -8.14 12.21
CA GLY A 14 0.60 -8.44 13.64
C GLY A 14 1.30 -9.72 14.08
N GLY A 15 1.31 -9.94 15.40
CA GLY A 15 1.75 -11.19 16.02
C GLY A 15 0.73 -12.31 15.93
N ARG A 16 1.06 -13.49 16.50
CA ARG A 16 0.16 -14.66 16.50
C ARG A 16 -1.20 -14.40 17.15
N LYS A 17 -1.20 -13.61 18.23
CA LYS A 17 -2.39 -13.27 19.04
C LYS A 17 -3.03 -11.93 18.63
N ASP A 18 -2.56 -11.30 17.55
CA ASP A 18 -3.14 -10.03 17.13
C ASP A 18 -4.50 -10.25 16.46
N ASN A 19 -5.40 -9.31 16.74
CA ASN A 19 -6.74 -9.32 16.21
C ASN A 19 -6.72 -8.81 14.76
N PHE A 20 -7.19 -9.63 13.82
CA PHE A 20 -7.45 -9.18 12.45
C PHE A 20 -8.84 -8.58 12.36
N PHE A 21 -9.01 -7.64 11.43
CA PHE A 21 -10.30 -7.06 11.14
C PHE A 21 -10.64 -7.31 9.68
N PHE A 22 -11.86 -7.80 9.46
CA PHE A 22 -12.45 -7.95 8.14
C PHE A 22 -13.42 -6.79 7.93
N CYS A 23 -13.08 -5.89 7.01
CA CYS A 23 -13.86 -4.70 6.72
C CYS A 23 -14.53 -4.84 5.36
N LEU A 24 -15.86 -4.94 5.34
CA LEU A 24 -16.65 -5.12 4.13
C LEU A 24 -17.38 -3.83 3.74
N VAL A 25 -17.12 -3.34 2.53
CA VAL A 25 -17.82 -2.19 1.95
C VAL A 25 -18.65 -2.66 0.76
N GLU A 26 -19.89 -2.19 0.69
CA GLU A 26 -20.87 -2.59 -0.33
C GLU A 26 -21.57 -1.39 -0.94
N TYR A 27 -21.78 -1.44 -2.25
CA TYR A 27 -22.49 -0.42 -3.00
C TYR A 27 -23.98 -0.74 -3.10
N TYR A 28 -24.81 0.25 -2.76
CA TYR A 28 -26.26 0.14 -2.85
C TYR A 28 -26.76 1.01 -4.01
N GLU A 29 -27.20 0.36 -5.09
CA GLU A 29 -27.70 1.03 -6.30
C GLU A 29 -28.91 1.94 -6.01
N SER A 30 -29.76 1.57 -5.04
CA SER A 30 -30.96 2.34 -4.69
C SER A 30 -30.67 3.70 -4.07
N SER A 31 -29.52 3.86 -3.42
CA SER A 31 -29.13 5.07 -2.70
C SER A 31 -27.89 5.75 -3.28
N ASP A 32 -27.34 5.22 -4.38
CA ASP A 32 -26.12 5.70 -5.04
C ASP A 32 -24.96 5.91 -4.05
N ARG A 33 -24.88 5.02 -3.04
CA ARG A 33 -24.01 5.20 -1.87
C ARG A 33 -23.35 3.89 -1.46
N TRP A 34 -22.12 4.01 -0.96
CA TRP A 34 -21.39 2.89 -0.37
C TRP A 34 -21.66 2.81 1.12
N PHE A 35 -21.70 1.62 1.68
CA PHE A 35 -21.92 1.39 3.10
C PHE A 35 -20.82 0.48 3.62
N LEU A 36 -20.26 0.81 4.79
CA LEU A 36 -19.56 -0.18 5.58
C LEU A 36 -20.62 -1.15 6.12
N ARG A 37 -20.71 -2.33 5.49
CA ARG A 37 -21.74 -3.32 5.84
C ARG A 37 -21.37 -4.11 7.08
N SER A 38 -20.09 -4.43 7.25
CA SER A 38 -19.63 -5.25 8.37
C SER A 38 -18.18 -4.95 8.71
N LEU A 39 -17.91 -4.89 10.01
CA LEU A 39 -16.58 -4.84 10.59
C LEU A 39 -16.46 -6.00 11.57
N LEU A 40 -15.83 -7.09 11.13
CA LEU A 40 -15.75 -8.32 11.92
C LEU A 40 -14.34 -8.48 12.47
N GLN A 41 -14.25 -8.71 13.77
CA GLN A 41 -12.99 -9.00 14.43
C GLN A 41 -12.76 -10.51 14.41
N VAL A 42 -11.61 -10.95 13.88
CA VAL A 42 -11.16 -12.33 14.05
C VAL A 42 -10.70 -12.48 15.49
N LYS A 43 -11.49 -13.20 16.29
CA LYS A 43 -11.11 -13.64 17.62
C LYS A 43 -10.76 -15.12 17.54
N ASP A 44 -9.61 -15.49 18.09
CA ASP A 44 -9.33 -16.89 18.42
C ASP A 44 -10.20 -17.24 19.65
N GLU A 45 -11.47 -17.58 19.44
CA GLU A 45 -12.35 -18.13 20.49
C GLU A 45 -12.16 -19.65 20.61
N GLU A 46 -12.31 -20.18 21.82
CA GLU A 46 -12.15 -21.62 22.11
C GLU A 46 -13.12 -22.47 21.29
N GLY A 47 -12.64 -23.01 20.16
CA GLY A 47 -13.33 -24.02 19.35
C GLY A 47 -13.43 -23.74 17.85
N LEU A 48 -13.23 -22.50 17.41
CA LEU A 48 -13.12 -22.12 15.99
C LEU A 48 -11.76 -21.48 15.78
N GLU A 49 -10.87 -22.12 15.01
CA GLU A 49 -9.63 -21.48 14.60
C GLU A 49 -10.00 -20.23 13.79
N GLY A 50 -9.45 -19.05 14.13
CA GLY A 50 -9.82 -17.77 13.50
C GLY A 50 -9.66 -17.77 11.97
N ASP A 51 -8.91 -18.72 11.43
CA ASP A 51 -8.72 -19.00 10.02
C ASP A 51 -10.01 -19.52 9.33
N ASP A 52 -10.84 -20.33 10.01
CA ASP A 52 -12.12 -20.82 9.50
C ASP A 52 -13.20 -19.73 9.45
N ALA A 53 -13.14 -18.78 10.40
CA ALA A 53 -14.08 -17.66 10.45
C ALA A 53 -14.00 -16.77 9.21
N ILE A 54 -12.78 -16.51 8.70
CA ILE A 54 -12.57 -15.70 7.49
C ILE A 54 -13.24 -16.36 6.28
N ARG A 55 -13.11 -17.69 6.17
CA ARG A 55 -13.75 -18.44 5.08
C ARG A 55 -15.27 -18.36 5.16
N SER A 56 -15.84 -18.56 6.35
CA SER A 56 -17.28 -18.41 6.57
C SER A 56 -17.76 -17.03 6.12
N TRP A 57 -17.07 -15.97 6.52
CA TRP A 57 -17.47 -14.61 6.13
C TRP A 57 -17.37 -14.36 4.63
N ILE A 58 -16.33 -14.85 3.96
CA ILE A 58 -16.23 -14.73 2.50
C ILE A 58 -17.42 -15.41 1.81
N GLU A 59 -17.81 -16.60 2.28
CA GLU A 59 -18.93 -17.37 1.72
C GLU A 59 -20.30 -16.71 2.08
N ASP A 60 -20.49 -16.31 3.33
CA ASP A 60 -21.73 -15.72 3.86
C ASP A 60 -22.06 -14.37 3.21
N TYR A 61 -21.05 -13.50 3.10
CA TYR A 61 -21.19 -12.18 2.48
C TYR A 61 -21.00 -12.22 0.96
N LYS A 62 -20.70 -13.39 0.38
CA LYS A 62 -20.45 -13.59 -1.06
C LYS A 62 -19.43 -12.58 -1.59
N VAL A 63 -18.29 -12.50 -0.92
CA VAL A 63 -17.24 -11.53 -1.25
C VAL A 63 -16.44 -12.04 -2.44
N ASN A 64 -16.43 -11.26 -3.52
CA ASN A 64 -15.71 -11.64 -4.75
C ASN A 64 -14.28 -11.09 -4.77
N GLN A 65 -14.01 -9.99 -4.08
CA GLN A 65 -12.72 -9.31 -4.10
C GLN A 65 -12.26 -8.98 -2.67
N LEU A 66 -10.98 -9.26 -2.39
CA LEU A 66 -10.35 -8.99 -1.09
C LEU A 66 -8.98 -8.32 -1.28
N VAL A 67 -8.80 -7.19 -0.61
CA VAL A 67 -7.54 -6.43 -0.58
C VAL A 67 -6.80 -6.73 0.71
N VAL A 68 -5.53 -7.14 0.59
CA VAL A 68 -4.66 -7.47 1.72
C VAL A 68 -3.35 -6.68 1.66
N ASP A 69 -2.75 -6.39 2.82
CA ASP A 69 -1.47 -5.70 2.92
C ASP A 69 -0.23 -6.62 2.89
N PHE A 70 -0.34 -7.73 2.14
CA PHE A 70 0.66 -8.79 2.07
C PHE A 70 1.08 -9.08 0.63
N PRO A 71 2.36 -9.45 0.39
CA PRO A 71 2.80 -9.84 -0.93
C PRO A 71 2.13 -11.17 -1.35
N LEU A 72 1.41 -11.14 -2.47
CA LEU A 72 0.83 -12.31 -3.14
C LEU A 72 1.85 -13.05 -4.01
N THR A 73 2.97 -12.39 -4.31
CA THR A 73 4.07 -12.89 -5.16
C THR A 73 5.40 -12.86 -4.42
N TRP A 74 6.25 -13.83 -4.69
CA TRP A 74 7.61 -13.92 -4.14
C TRP A 74 8.63 -13.21 -5.05
N PRO A 75 9.78 -12.76 -4.50
CA PRO A 75 10.93 -12.34 -5.31
C PRO A 75 11.41 -13.45 -6.24
N GLU A 76 11.99 -13.06 -7.37
CA GLU A 76 12.39 -13.98 -8.45
C GLU A 76 13.35 -15.08 -7.97
N CYS A 77 14.30 -14.73 -7.08
CA CYS A 77 15.26 -15.70 -6.57
C CYS A 77 14.63 -16.78 -5.67
N HIS A 78 13.43 -16.57 -5.12
CA HIS A 78 12.81 -17.55 -4.22
C HIS A 78 12.38 -18.84 -4.93
N ALA A 79 12.02 -18.75 -6.21
CA ALA A 79 11.65 -19.90 -7.04
C ALA A 79 12.69 -20.19 -8.15
N CYS A 80 13.85 -19.55 -8.08
CA CYS A 80 14.87 -19.66 -9.11
C CYS A 80 15.58 -21.02 -9.03
N GLN A 81 15.78 -21.65 -10.18
CA GLN A 81 16.47 -22.94 -10.32
C GLN A 81 17.89 -22.79 -10.90
N LEU A 82 18.34 -21.57 -11.17
CA LEU A 82 19.67 -21.30 -11.71
C LEU A 82 20.75 -21.53 -10.64
N ASP A 83 21.91 -22.01 -11.06
CA ASP A 83 23.11 -21.93 -10.23
C ASP A 83 23.51 -20.45 -10.12
N CYS A 84 23.42 -19.90 -8.91
CA CYS A 84 23.35 -18.46 -8.71
C CYS A 84 24.73 -17.80 -8.96
N PRO A 85 24.88 -16.93 -9.98
CA PRO A 85 26.14 -16.22 -10.22
C PRO A 85 26.36 -15.06 -9.24
N GLY A 86 25.55 -14.96 -8.18
CA GLY A 86 25.50 -13.85 -7.24
C GLY A 86 24.49 -12.77 -7.65
N SER A 87 24.10 -11.94 -6.67
CA SER A 87 23.04 -10.94 -6.87
C SER A 87 23.36 -10.02 -8.05
N LYS A 88 24.55 -9.41 -8.08
CA LYS A 88 24.98 -8.43 -9.10
C LYS A 88 25.01 -8.94 -10.54
N LEU A 89 25.16 -10.25 -10.75
CA LEU A 89 25.28 -10.88 -12.07
C LEU A 89 24.05 -11.71 -12.43
N CYS A 90 22.95 -11.56 -11.68
CA CYS A 90 21.70 -12.27 -11.96
C CYS A 90 21.21 -12.00 -13.40
N PRO A 91 21.02 -13.04 -14.23
CA PRO A 91 20.64 -12.90 -15.63
C PRO A 91 19.12 -12.80 -15.85
N VAL A 92 18.32 -12.79 -14.78
CA VAL A 92 16.85 -12.77 -14.89
C VAL A 92 16.39 -11.42 -15.46
N ASP A 93 15.61 -11.45 -16.53
CA ASP A 93 15.18 -10.25 -17.28
C ASP A 93 14.55 -9.16 -16.41
N SER A 94 13.68 -9.53 -15.45
CA SER A 94 13.05 -8.56 -14.55
C SER A 94 14.04 -7.88 -13.62
N VAL A 95 15.13 -8.56 -13.26
CA VAL A 95 16.22 -8.01 -12.43
C VAL A 95 17.10 -7.10 -13.26
N VAL A 96 17.48 -7.53 -14.47
CA VAL A 96 18.30 -6.74 -15.40
C VAL A 96 17.57 -5.45 -15.78
N SER A 97 16.30 -5.54 -16.18
CA SER A 97 15.50 -4.36 -16.52
C SER A 97 15.39 -3.35 -15.38
N VAL A 98 15.27 -3.80 -14.13
CA VAL A 98 15.26 -2.91 -12.97
C VAL A 98 16.62 -2.24 -12.76
N ARG A 99 17.72 -2.95 -12.96
CA ARG A 99 19.07 -2.38 -12.84
C ARG A 99 19.34 -1.31 -13.88
N ASP A 100 19.04 -1.60 -15.14
CA ASP A 100 19.21 -0.63 -16.23
C ASP A 100 18.44 0.67 -15.93
N ARG A 101 17.24 0.54 -15.33
CA ARG A 101 16.44 1.70 -14.90
C ARG A 101 17.04 2.43 -13.70
N VAL A 102 17.64 1.73 -12.75
CA VAL A 102 18.36 2.36 -11.62
C VAL A 102 19.57 3.14 -12.12
N GLU A 103 20.33 2.55 -13.04
CA GLU A 103 21.51 3.18 -13.65
C GLU A 103 21.11 4.42 -14.47
N ALA A 104 20.06 4.32 -15.29
CA ALA A 104 19.54 5.46 -16.05
C ALA A 104 19.18 6.65 -15.15
N ILE A 105 18.53 6.42 -14.01
CA ILE A 105 18.18 7.48 -13.04
C ILE A 105 19.44 8.12 -12.43
N LEU A 106 20.45 7.31 -12.09
CA LEU A 106 21.71 7.81 -11.53
C LEU A 106 22.55 8.59 -12.56
N ASP A 107 22.51 8.15 -13.81
CA ASP A 107 23.21 8.81 -14.92
C ASP A 107 22.56 10.14 -15.28
N GLU A 108 21.22 10.21 -15.30
CA GLU A 108 20.47 11.45 -15.46
C GLU A 108 20.85 12.47 -14.38
N ASP A 109 20.86 12.06 -13.11
CA ASP A 109 21.27 12.90 -11.98
C ASP A 109 22.74 13.39 -12.10
N SER A 110 23.66 12.50 -12.49
CA SER A 110 25.06 12.87 -12.72
C SER A 110 25.25 13.83 -13.90
N ASN A 111 24.42 13.68 -14.93
CA ASN A 111 24.42 14.57 -16.10
C ASN A 111 23.94 15.98 -15.72
N ILE A 112 22.89 16.09 -14.91
CA ILE A 112 22.39 17.39 -14.42
C ILE A 112 23.47 18.08 -13.58
N HIS A 113 24.11 17.35 -12.66
CA HIS A 113 25.20 17.88 -11.84
C HIS A 113 26.39 18.37 -12.68
N THR A 114 26.74 17.66 -13.75
CA THR A 114 27.89 18.00 -14.61
C THR A 114 27.58 19.19 -15.52
N ARG A 115 26.37 19.27 -16.08
CA ARG A 115 25.97 20.34 -17.00
C ARG A 115 25.64 21.65 -16.30
N HIS A 116 24.99 21.58 -15.14
CA HIS A 116 24.47 22.76 -14.42
C HIS A 116 24.79 22.73 -12.92
N PRO A 117 26.07 22.77 -12.50
CA PRO A 117 26.45 22.58 -11.09
C PRO A 117 25.89 23.65 -10.15
N LYS A 118 25.78 24.90 -10.61
CA LYS A 118 25.24 26.01 -9.79
C LYS A 118 23.73 25.92 -9.60
N GLU A 119 23.00 25.49 -10.63
CA GLU A 119 21.55 25.30 -10.54
C GLU A 119 21.23 24.06 -9.71
N TYR A 120 22.00 22.98 -9.89
CA TYR A 120 21.92 21.77 -9.06
C TYR A 120 22.07 22.11 -7.57
N GLU A 121 23.11 22.86 -7.18
CA GLU A 121 23.32 23.25 -5.78
C GLU A 121 22.23 24.19 -5.26
N ARG A 122 21.72 25.11 -6.08
CA ARG A 122 20.58 25.97 -5.70
C ARG A 122 19.29 25.18 -5.49
N SER A 123 18.96 24.27 -6.40
CA SER A 123 17.81 23.37 -6.26
C SER A 123 17.95 22.47 -5.04
N ARG A 124 19.16 21.95 -4.76
CA ARG A 124 19.42 21.15 -3.56
C ARG A 124 19.23 21.95 -2.27
N VAL A 125 19.72 23.19 -2.22
CA VAL A 125 19.53 24.06 -1.05
C VAL A 125 18.06 24.42 -0.88
N SER A 126 17.35 24.71 -1.98
CA SER A 126 15.91 24.98 -1.95
C SER A 126 15.08 23.75 -1.52
N ASP A 127 15.52 22.53 -1.84
CA ASP A 127 14.87 21.30 -1.38
C ASP A 127 15.21 20.99 0.09
N ASP A 128 16.38 21.41 0.57
CA ASP A 128 16.78 21.34 1.99
C ASP A 128 16.08 22.43 2.86
N GLU A 129 15.52 23.48 2.25
CA GLU A 129 14.68 24.48 2.91
C GLU A 129 13.29 23.89 3.23
N PHE A 130 13.12 23.41 4.46
CA PHE A 130 11.88 22.82 4.96
C PHE A 130 10.73 23.86 5.00
N ASP A 131 9.90 23.86 3.96
CA ASP A 131 8.73 24.73 3.87
C ASP A 131 7.45 23.94 4.24
N MET A 132 6.97 24.10 5.47
CA MET A 132 5.83 23.34 6.02
C MET A 132 4.55 23.40 5.17
N GLY A 133 4.41 24.41 4.30
CA GLY A 133 3.25 24.63 3.44
C GLY A 133 3.34 24.07 2.02
N ARG A 134 4.53 23.72 1.52
CA ARG A 134 4.77 23.21 0.15
C ARG A 134 5.46 21.86 0.19
N GLY A 135 4.81 20.88 0.82
CA GLY A 135 5.41 19.56 0.85
C GLY A 135 5.44 18.88 -0.52
N MET A 136 6.33 17.90 -0.63
CA MET A 136 6.80 17.24 -1.85
C MET A 136 5.83 16.16 -2.35
N TRP A 137 4.52 16.43 -2.26
CA TRP A 137 3.46 15.43 -2.50
C TRP A 137 3.08 15.35 -3.97
N ASP A 138 3.11 16.50 -4.65
CA ASP A 138 2.73 16.64 -6.06
C ASP A 138 3.83 16.15 -7.01
N LYS A 139 5.07 16.06 -6.55
CA LYS A 139 6.23 15.61 -7.35
C LYS A 139 6.56 14.16 -7.06
N GLU A 140 6.84 13.37 -8.09
CA GLU A 140 7.27 11.97 -7.92
C GLU A 140 8.77 11.89 -7.60
N SER A 141 9.23 10.84 -6.91
CA SER A 141 10.60 10.75 -6.36
C SER A 141 11.75 10.83 -7.40
N HIS A 142 11.41 10.70 -8.68
CA HIS A 142 12.34 10.76 -9.80
C HIS A 142 12.20 12.03 -10.66
N GLU A 143 11.21 12.88 -10.40
CA GLU A 143 10.94 14.10 -11.17
C GLU A 143 11.70 15.32 -10.64
N HIS A 144 12.16 15.26 -9.39
CA HIS A 144 12.99 16.28 -8.78
C HIS A 144 14.42 15.76 -8.57
N LEU A 145 15.31 16.66 -8.14
CA LEU A 145 16.68 16.31 -7.79
C LEU A 145 16.69 15.17 -6.77
N LEU A 146 17.46 14.10 -7.03
CA LEU A 146 17.38 12.90 -6.20
C LEU A 146 17.75 13.24 -4.75
N SER A 147 16.87 12.89 -3.81
CA SER A 147 17.16 13.10 -2.40
C SER A 147 18.41 12.29 -1.99
N ARG A 148 19.18 12.80 -1.02
CA ARG A 148 20.41 12.10 -0.54
C ARG A 148 20.08 10.68 -0.09
N SER A 149 18.93 10.52 0.57
CA SER A 149 18.41 9.25 1.05
C SER A 149 18.08 8.31 -0.10
N PHE A 150 17.37 8.79 -1.12
CA PHE A 150 16.99 7.98 -2.28
C PHE A 150 18.21 7.58 -3.12
N LYS A 151 19.12 8.53 -3.39
CA LYS A 151 20.40 8.27 -4.07
C LYS A 151 21.24 7.23 -3.33
N ARG A 152 21.29 7.27 -2.00
CA ARG A 152 21.96 6.25 -1.18
C ARG A 152 21.30 4.88 -1.34
N ARG A 153 19.97 4.80 -1.42
CA ARG A 153 19.26 3.53 -1.69
C ARG A 153 19.58 2.99 -3.08
N LEU A 154 19.46 3.82 -4.13
CA LEU A 154 19.77 3.41 -5.50
C LEU A 154 21.21 2.87 -5.61
N LYS A 155 22.18 3.52 -4.95
CA LYS A 155 23.58 3.06 -4.89
C LYS A 155 23.79 1.75 -4.13
N LYS A 156 22.98 1.47 -3.09
CA LYS A 156 23.02 0.16 -2.41
C LYS A 156 22.54 -0.97 -3.33
N GLY A 157 21.71 -0.63 -4.31
CA GLY A 157 21.29 -1.51 -5.38
C GLY A 157 20.08 -2.37 -5.03
N PHE A 158 19.49 -2.95 -6.08
CA PHE A 158 18.34 -3.84 -6.01
C PHE A 158 18.78 -5.27 -5.66
N LEU A 159 18.16 -5.87 -4.62
CA LEU A 159 18.47 -7.21 -4.14
C LEU A 159 17.44 -8.23 -4.67
N PRO A 160 17.79 -9.12 -5.63
CA PRO A 160 16.82 -9.98 -6.31
C PRO A 160 16.13 -11.04 -5.43
N TYR A 161 16.72 -11.37 -4.28
CA TYR A 161 16.14 -12.29 -3.30
C TYR A 161 15.21 -11.62 -2.29
N TRP A 162 15.15 -10.29 -2.29
CA TRP A 162 14.40 -9.51 -1.31
C TRP A 162 13.39 -8.57 -1.95
N ASN A 163 13.72 -8.01 -3.11
CA ASN A 163 12.92 -7.03 -3.83
C ASN A 163 12.29 -7.65 -5.09
N ARG A 164 11.07 -7.22 -5.38
CA ARG A 164 10.32 -7.47 -6.62
C ARG A 164 10.41 -6.25 -7.52
N SER A 165 10.17 -6.41 -8.82
CA SER A 165 10.17 -5.28 -9.76
C SER A 165 9.13 -4.21 -9.38
N VAL A 166 8.00 -4.61 -8.81
CA VAL A 166 6.99 -3.68 -8.27
C VAL A 166 7.49 -2.87 -7.07
N ASP A 167 8.38 -3.42 -6.25
CA ASP A 167 8.92 -2.68 -5.10
C ASP A 167 9.83 -1.53 -5.57
N PHE A 168 10.59 -1.73 -6.65
CA PHE A 168 11.35 -0.65 -7.30
C PHE A 168 10.43 0.42 -7.90
N TRP A 169 9.29 0.03 -8.48
CA TRP A 169 8.29 0.99 -8.92
C TRP A 169 7.83 1.86 -7.75
N ILE A 170 7.51 1.26 -6.59
CA ILE A 170 7.15 2.05 -5.39
C ILE A 170 8.27 3.00 -4.98
N TRP A 171 9.54 2.56 -5.03
CA TRP A 171 10.66 3.45 -4.74
C TRP A 171 10.72 4.65 -5.68
N LYS A 172 10.53 4.43 -6.98
CA LYS A 172 10.59 5.47 -8.00
C LYS A 172 9.53 6.56 -7.82
N TYR A 173 8.34 6.20 -7.31
CA TYR A 173 7.19 7.11 -7.27
C TYR A 173 6.81 7.62 -5.87
N TYR A 174 7.26 6.95 -4.80
CA TYR A 174 6.79 7.21 -3.43
C TYR A 174 7.90 7.28 -2.36
N TYR A 175 9.18 7.01 -2.69
CA TYR A 175 10.23 6.84 -1.66
C TYR A 175 10.35 8.05 -0.73
N ASP A 176 10.37 9.26 -1.28
CA ASP A 176 10.55 10.48 -0.49
C ASP A 176 9.32 10.81 0.36
N GLN A 177 8.12 10.59 -0.18
CA GLN A 177 6.87 10.75 0.56
C GLN A 177 6.79 9.78 1.75
N TYR A 178 7.25 8.54 1.57
CA TYR A 178 7.33 7.58 2.66
C TYR A 178 8.24 8.05 3.79
N LEU A 179 9.41 8.56 3.43
CA LEU A 179 10.41 9.01 4.38
C LEU A 179 9.93 10.24 5.16
N ASP A 180 9.30 11.19 4.48
CA ASP A 180 8.86 12.45 5.08
C ASP A 180 7.63 12.28 5.98
N LEU A 181 6.60 11.54 5.51
CA LEU A 181 5.34 11.38 6.23
C LEU A 181 5.43 10.34 7.36
N PHE A 182 6.01 9.18 7.08
CA PHE A 182 5.97 8.04 7.99
C PHE A 182 7.30 7.80 8.69
N LYS A 183 8.33 8.61 8.44
CA LYS A 183 9.69 8.46 8.99
C LYS A 183 10.26 7.06 8.79
N SER A 184 9.83 6.38 7.73
CA SER A 184 10.17 4.99 7.44
C SER A 184 10.56 4.85 5.98
N SER A 185 11.58 4.03 5.71
CA SER A 185 12.01 3.72 4.34
C SER A 185 11.35 2.42 3.89
N TYR A 186 10.45 2.50 2.89
CA TYR A 186 9.83 1.31 2.32
C TYR A 186 10.84 0.49 1.51
N ASP A 187 11.23 -0.70 1.96
CA ASP A 187 12.20 -1.53 1.23
C ASP A 187 11.51 -2.51 0.27
N SER A 188 10.65 -3.36 0.80
CA SER A 188 9.75 -4.19 0.02
C SER A 188 8.53 -4.50 0.86
N PHE A 189 7.48 -5.04 0.23
CA PHE A 189 6.41 -5.71 0.97
C PHE A 189 6.93 -6.88 1.85
N GLY A 190 8.15 -7.36 1.58
CA GLY A 190 8.86 -8.40 2.32
C GLY A 190 9.46 -7.95 3.66
N ASN A 191 9.32 -6.69 4.09
CA ASN A 191 9.66 -6.30 5.47
C ASN A 191 8.77 -7.00 6.52
N THR A 192 7.69 -7.63 6.07
CA THR A 192 6.82 -8.44 6.91
C THR A 192 7.52 -9.74 7.35
N SER A 193 7.33 -10.12 8.61
CA SER A 193 7.93 -11.34 9.17
C SER A 193 7.58 -12.59 8.36
N LEU A 194 8.58 -13.44 8.12
CA LEU A 194 8.44 -14.72 7.42
C LEU A 194 7.33 -15.59 8.03
N MET A 195 7.15 -15.53 9.35
CA MET A 195 6.10 -16.29 10.04
C MET A 195 4.69 -15.82 9.69
N ILE A 196 4.52 -14.53 9.38
CA ILE A 196 3.23 -14.00 8.97
C ILE A 196 3.00 -14.31 7.48
N LEU A 197 4.05 -14.24 6.66
CA LEU A 197 3.99 -14.67 5.25
C LEU A 197 3.60 -16.15 5.12
N SER A 198 4.14 -17.02 5.98
CA SER A 198 3.81 -18.45 5.99
C SER A 198 2.38 -18.70 6.48
N ARG A 199 1.94 -18.00 7.54
CA ARG A 199 0.54 -18.03 7.98
C ARG A 199 -0.42 -17.61 6.87
N PHE A 200 -0.13 -16.51 6.17
CA PHE A 200 -0.99 -16.07 5.07
C PHE A 200 -0.98 -17.05 3.89
N SER A 201 0.19 -17.63 3.58
CA SER A 201 0.30 -18.67 2.56
C SER A 201 -0.53 -19.92 2.92
N TYR A 202 -0.72 -20.21 4.21
CA TYR A 202 -1.63 -21.24 4.70
C TYR A 202 -3.09 -20.80 4.57
N LEU A 203 -3.46 -19.62 5.08
CA LEU A 203 -4.81 -19.03 4.99
C LEU A 203 -5.32 -18.96 3.55
N LYS A 204 -4.48 -18.53 2.62
CA LYS A 204 -4.81 -18.44 1.19
C LYS A 204 -5.28 -19.78 0.59
N ARG A 205 -4.87 -20.92 1.16
CA ARG A 205 -5.30 -22.25 0.70
C ARG A 205 -6.75 -22.55 1.08
N HIS A 206 -7.26 -21.91 2.13
CA HIS A 206 -8.63 -22.07 2.63
C HIS A 206 -9.62 -21.13 1.95
N PHE A 207 -9.14 -20.09 1.26
CA PHE A 207 -10.00 -19.18 0.55
C PHE A 207 -10.70 -19.85 -0.64
N PRO A 208 -11.97 -19.50 -0.92
CA PRO A 208 -12.68 -19.99 -2.09
C PRO A 208 -11.92 -19.69 -3.39
N LYS A 209 -11.88 -20.64 -4.33
CA LYS A 209 -11.10 -20.52 -5.57
C LYS A 209 -11.52 -19.36 -6.48
N ASN A 210 -12.73 -18.84 -6.29
CA ASN A 210 -13.34 -17.78 -7.07
C ASN A 210 -13.05 -16.37 -6.52
N ILE A 211 -12.40 -16.23 -5.36
CA ILE A 211 -12.07 -14.91 -4.82
C ILE A 211 -10.85 -14.30 -5.52
N GLU A 212 -10.97 -13.04 -5.89
CA GLU A 212 -9.85 -12.25 -6.40
C GLU A 212 -9.12 -11.57 -5.25
N LEU A 213 -7.84 -11.90 -5.09
CA LEU A 213 -6.96 -11.27 -4.12
C LEU A 213 -6.15 -10.15 -4.79
N TYR A 214 -6.02 -9.04 -4.07
CA TYR A 214 -5.27 -7.87 -4.47
C TYR A 214 -4.29 -7.44 -3.37
N GLU A 215 -3.10 -6.98 -3.77
CA GLU A 215 -2.15 -6.35 -2.84
C GLU A 215 -2.56 -4.88 -2.65
N GLY A 216 -2.63 -4.40 -1.42
CA GLY A 216 -2.83 -3.00 -1.08
C GLY A 216 -1.82 -2.52 -0.05
N ASN A 217 -1.57 -1.21 0.03
CA ASN A 217 -0.71 -0.65 1.06
C ASN A 217 -1.38 0.57 1.67
N VAL A 218 -1.66 0.51 2.97
CA VAL A 218 -2.31 1.60 3.72
C VAL A 218 -1.58 2.93 3.52
N ASN A 219 -0.24 2.92 3.60
CA ASN A 219 0.56 4.14 3.47
C ASN A 219 0.50 4.70 2.04
N LEU A 220 0.50 3.86 1.00
CA LEU A 220 0.29 4.32 -0.39
C LEU A 220 -1.07 4.97 -0.54
N THR A 221 -2.12 4.36 -0.01
CA THR A 221 -3.48 4.89 -0.08
C THR A 221 -3.58 6.24 0.63
N LEU A 222 -2.97 6.38 1.81
CA LEU A 222 -2.90 7.67 2.52
C LEU A 222 -2.13 8.74 1.73
N ILE A 223 -1.04 8.38 1.04
CA ILE A 223 -0.31 9.32 0.16
C ILE A 223 -1.19 9.76 -1.02
N GLU A 224 -1.93 8.85 -1.67
CA GLU A 224 -2.83 9.21 -2.78
C GLU A 224 -4.03 10.05 -2.29
N LEU A 225 -4.50 9.84 -1.05
CA LEU A 225 -5.49 10.71 -0.41
C LEU A 225 -4.93 12.13 -0.11
N LEU A 226 -3.64 12.26 0.20
CA LEU A 226 -2.96 13.56 0.29
C LEU A 226 -2.82 14.23 -1.08
N ARG A 227 -2.38 13.48 -2.11
CA ARG A 227 -2.23 13.99 -3.49
C ARG A 227 -3.53 14.52 -4.07
N SER A 228 -4.65 13.91 -3.71
CA SER A 228 -6.00 14.37 -4.08
C SER A 228 -6.55 15.49 -3.18
N LYS A 229 -5.76 15.98 -2.22
CA LYS A 229 -6.12 17.05 -1.26
C LYS A 229 -7.36 16.71 -0.41
N ILE A 230 -7.65 15.43 -0.24
CA ILE A 230 -8.70 14.94 0.67
C ILE A 230 -8.18 15.02 2.11
N LEU A 231 -6.91 14.66 2.31
CA LEU A 231 -6.21 14.75 3.59
C LEU A 231 -5.21 15.92 3.60
N LEU A 232 -4.79 16.29 4.81
CA LEU A 232 -3.75 17.27 5.10
C LEU A 232 -2.60 16.58 5.84
N ASN A 233 -1.38 17.13 5.74
CA ASN A 233 -0.18 16.55 6.39
C ASN A 233 -0.35 16.35 7.90
N ARG A 234 -1.00 17.33 8.56
CA ARG A 234 -1.30 17.27 10.00
C ARG A 234 -2.10 16.02 10.37
N ASP A 235 -2.97 15.54 9.47
CA ASP A 235 -3.81 14.37 9.74
C ASP A 235 -2.93 13.10 9.82
N ILE A 236 -1.91 12.99 8.96
CA ILE A 236 -0.98 11.85 8.99
C ILE A 236 0.01 11.95 10.15
N TYR A 237 0.58 13.13 10.40
CA TYR A 237 1.52 13.30 11.51
C TYR A 237 0.87 12.99 12.86
N ASN A 238 -0.37 13.45 13.07
CA ASN A 238 -1.10 13.21 14.32
C ASN A 238 -1.55 11.74 14.47
N MET A 239 -1.62 10.96 13.37
CA MET A 239 -1.96 9.54 13.42
C MET A 239 -0.93 8.70 14.19
N GLY A 240 0.34 9.11 14.15
CA GLY A 240 1.43 8.44 14.86
C GLY A 240 1.50 8.76 16.36
N ASP A 241 0.71 9.75 16.82
CA ASP A 241 0.64 10.14 18.23
C ASP A 241 -0.33 9.23 19.00
N ILE A 242 0.01 8.89 20.24
CA ILE A 242 -0.79 8.01 21.10
C ILE A 242 -2.10 8.70 21.51
N GLU A 243 -2.06 10.00 21.79
CA GLU A 243 -3.23 10.75 22.27
C GLU A 243 -4.03 11.31 21.09
N ALA A 244 -3.36 12.02 20.18
CA ALA A 244 -4.01 12.64 19.02
C ALA A 244 -4.38 11.63 17.91
N GLY A 245 -3.86 10.39 17.94
CA GLY A 245 -4.09 9.40 16.90
C GLY A 245 -5.54 8.91 16.80
N ILE A 246 -6.31 8.99 17.88
CA ILE A 246 -7.75 8.68 17.87
C ILE A 246 -8.51 9.77 17.09
N GLU A 247 -8.29 11.03 17.44
CA GLU A 247 -8.92 12.18 16.76
C GLU A 247 -8.50 12.27 15.29
N ALA A 248 -7.22 12.06 15.00
CA ALA A 248 -6.70 12.05 13.64
C ALA A 248 -7.37 10.98 12.76
N ARG A 249 -7.56 9.75 13.30
CA ARG A 249 -8.27 8.69 12.57
C ARG A 249 -9.72 9.05 12.32
N LEU A 250 -10.40 9.66 13.30
CA LEU A 250 -11.78 10.11 13.15
C LEU A 250 -11.90 11.19 12.07
N ASP A 251 -11.01 12.16 12.05
CA ASP A 251 -10.97 13.21 11.03
C ASP A 251 -10.71 12.65 9.63
N ILE A 252 -9.77 11.70 9.51
CA ILE A 252 -9.48 11.01 8.24
C ILE A 252 -10.72 10.27 7.73
N ILE A 253 -11.37 9.48 8.60
CA ILE A 253 -12.56 8.71 8.21
C ILE A 253 -13.67 9.64 7.76
N LYS A 254 -13.95 10.74 8.47
CA LYS A 254 -14.97 11.72 8.09
C LYS A 254 -14.68 12.39 6.74
N LYS A 255 -13.41 12.73 6.48
CA LYS A 255 -12.99 13.29 5.18
C LYS A 255 -13.18 12.29 4.04
N ILE A 256 -12.83 11.03 4.27
CA ILE A 256 -13.05 9.92 3.33
C ILE A 256 -14.55 9.71 3.12
N GLU A 257 -15.34 9.66 4.18
CA GLU A 257 -16.79 9.48 4.14
C GLU A 257 -17.46 10.54 3.25
N ALA A 258 -17.12 11.82 3.48
CA ALA A 258 -17.67 12.95 2.76
C ALA A 258 -17.30 12.95 1.27
N LYS A 259 -16.05 12.60 0.92
CA LYS A 259 -15.58 12.66 -0.48
C LYS A 259 -15.90 11.39 -1.28
N LEU A 260 -15.94 10.23 -0.61
CA LEU A 260 -16.13 8.92 -1.27
C LEU A 260 -17.57 8.42 -1.22
N ASN A 261 -18.47 9.17 -0.59
CA ASN A 261 -19.86 8.80 -0.36
C ASN A 261 -19.97 7.39 0.25
N ILE A 262 -19.17 7.12 1.27
CA ILE A 262 -19.29 5.92 2.11
C ILE A 262 -20.17 6.30 3.30
N PHE A 263 -20.95 5.38 3.85
CA PHE A 263 -21.68 5.56 5.10
C PHE A 263 -21.16 4.57 6.13
N ILE A 264 -20.93 5.06 7.34
CA ILE A 264 -20.40 4.27 8.45
C ILE A 264 -21.31 4.50 9.65
N TYR A 265 -21.76 3.43 10.30
CA TYR A 265 -22.56 3.52 11.53
C TYR A 265 -21.68 3.97 12.70
N ASP A 266 -22.24 4.73 13.64
CA ASP A 266 -21.49 5.28 14.79
C ASP A 266 -20.77 4.20 15.61
N HIS A 267 -21.41 3.03 15.78
CA HIS A 267 -20.79 1.89 16.47
C HIS A 267 -19.52 1.40 15.77
N ASP A 268 -19.56 1.23 14.44
CA ASP A 268 -18.40 0.80 13.67
C ASP A 268 -17.34 1.89 13.60
N LEU A 269 -17.75 3.15 13.50
CA LEU A 269 -16.84 4.30 13.52
C LEU A 269 -16.01 4.32 14.81
N GLU A 270 -16.64 4.12 15.96
CA GLU A 270 -15.93 4.02 17.24
C GLU A 270 -14.92 2.88 17.26
N LEU A 271 -15.27 1.72 16.72
CA LEU A 271 -14.38 0.56 16.66
C LEU A 271 -13.17 0.81 15.77
N ILE A 272 -13.36 1.42 14.60
CA ILE A 272 -12.28 1.77 13.66
C ILE A 272 -11.33 2.79 14.28
N VAL A 273 -11.89 3.82 14.93
CA VAL A 273 -11.12 4.90 15.55
C VAL A 273 -10.31 4.40 16.76
N LYS A 274 -10.86 3.49 17.57
CA LYS A 274 -10.14 2.91 18.72
C LYS A 274 -9.04 1.94 18.28
N ASN A 275 -9.29 1.10 17.27
CA ASN A 275 -8.39 0.02 16.87
C ASN A 275 -7.58 0.35 15.59
N PRO A 276 -6.24 0.51 15.65
CA PRO A 276 -5.43 0.82 14.46
C PRO A 276 -5.55 -0.23 13.35
N ARG A 277 -5.73 -1.51 13.71
CA ARG A 277 -5.91 -2.60 12.74
C ARG A 277 -7.24 -2.55 11.99
N ALA A 278 -8.30 -2.11 12.66
CA ALA A 278 -9.58 -1.88 12.04
C ALA A 278 -9.49 -0.69 11.06
N PHE A 279 -8.77 0.37 11.44
CA PHE A 279 -8.44 1.49 10.55
C PHE A 279 -7.65 1.04 9.32
N ASP A 280 -6.56 0.29 9.49
CA ASP A 280 -5.78 -0.23 8.36
C ASP A 280 -6.66 -1.07 7.41
N SER A 281 -7.51 -1.94 7.96
CA SER A 281 -8.43 -2.78 7.18
C SER A 281 -9.49 -1.96 6.44
N PHE A 282 -9.99 -0.89 7.05
CA PHE A 282 -10.89 0.08 6.40
C PHE A 282 -10.21 0.80 5.23
N ILE A 283 -8.97 1.28 5.40
CA ILE A 283 -8.22 1.93 4.30
C ILE A 283 -7.96 0.95 3.13
N LEU A 284 -7.72 -0.33 3.42
CA LEU A 284 -7.63 -1.37 2.39
C LEU A 284 -8.96 -1.59 1.67
N ALA A 285 -10.09 -1.57 2.40
CA ALA A 285 -11.41 -1.68 1.78
C ALA A 285 -11.73 -0.48 0.88
N VAL A 286 -11.33 0.73 1.28
CA VAL A 286 -11.40 1.95 0.46
C VAL A 286 -10.54 1.83 -0.81
N THR A 287 -9.36 1.20 -0.70
CA THR A 287 -8.50 0.91 -1.86
C THR A 287 -9.23 -0.02 -2.84
N GLY A 288 -9.89 -1.05 -2.32
CA GLY A 288 -10.71 -1.94 -3.10
C GLY A 288 -11.91 -1.25 -3.76
N GLN A 289 -12.60 -0.37 -3.04
CA GLN A 289 -13.72 0.41 -3.60
C GLN A 289 -13.30 1.16 -4.86
N ARG A 290 -12.08 1.73 -4.88
CA ARG A 290 -11.54 2.39 -6.08
C ARG A 290 -11.26 1.44 -7.23
N ASN A 291 -10.84 0.21 -6.95
CA ASN A 291 -10.71 -0.84 -7.96
C ASN A 291 -12.05 -1.19 -8.61
N LEU A 292 -13.12 -1.33 -7.83
CA LEU A 292 -14.48 -1.57 -8.35
C LEU A 292 -15.03 -0.42 -9.21
N LEU A 293 -14.47 0.78 -9.08
CA LEU A 293 -14.81 1.96 -9.87
C LEU A 293 -13.82 2.19 -11.02
N ASP A 294 -12.89 1.27 -11.28
CA ASP A 294 -11.79 1.39 -12.25
C ASP A 294 -10.90 2.64 -12.05
N LYS A 295 -10.88 3.17 -10.82
CA LYS A 295 -10.10 4.36 -10.42
C LYS A 295 -8.78 3.96 -9.78
N VAL A 296 -7.94 3.23 -10.50
CA VAL A 296 -6.61 2.79 -10.05
C VAL A 296 -5.51 3.25 -11.01
N ARG A 297 -4.34 3.59 -10.48
CA ARG A 297 -3.19 3.96 -11.31
C ARG A 297 -2.73 2.74 -12.13
N LYS A 298 -2.45 2.97 -13.41
CA LYS A 298 -1.90 1.93 -14.29
C LYS A 298 -0.43 1.71 -13.96
N ILE A 299 -0.09 0.47 -13.60
CA ILE A 299 1.28 0.07 -13.32
C ILE A 299 1.91 -0.47 -14.60
N PRO A 300 3.17 -0.10 -14.93
CA PRO A 300 3.84 -0.57 -16.14
C PRO A 300 3.99 -2.09 -16.23
N GLU A 301 3.99 -2.65 -17.44
CA GLU A 301 4.05 -4.11 -17.66
C GLU A 301 5.32 -4.78 -17.09
N TRP A 302 6.45 -4.07 -17.04
CA TRP A 302 7.71 -4.59 -16.51
C TRP A 302 7.65 -4.92 -15.01
N THR A 303 6.65 -4.43 -14.28
CA THR A 303 6.40 -4.80 -12.87
C THR A 303 5.56 -6.06 -12.72
N LYS A 304 5.19 -6.74 -13.81
CA LYS A 304 4.31 -7.92 -13.85
C LYS A 304 2.98 -7.70 -13.10
N PRO A 305 2.18 -6.67 -13.45
CA PRO A 305 0.97 -6.29 -12.72
C PRO A 305 -0.10 -7.39 -12.64
N SER A 306 -0.15 -8.28 -13.64
CA SER A 306 -1.08 -9.43 -13.66
C SER A 306 -0.81 -10.46 -12.54
N LEU A 307 0.44 -10.57 -12.11
CA LEU A 307 0.87 -11.47 -11.04
C LEU A 307 0.78 -10.79 -9.68
N THR A 308 1.31 -9.59 -9.56
CA THR A 308 1.38 -8.86 -8.28
C THR A 308 0.00 -8.36 -7.84
N ARG A 309 -0.86 -7.97 -8.79
CA ARG A 309 -2.20 -7.42 -8.52
C ARG A 309 -2.18 -6.31 -7.48
N LEU A 310 -1.13 -5.48 -7.52
CA LEU A 310 -1.00 -4.32 -6.64
C LEU A 310 -2.00 -3.24 -7.05
N LEU A 311 -2.78 -2.78 -6.08
CA LEU A 311 -3.70 -1.66 -6.25
C LEU A 311 -3.06 -0.39 -5.68
N VAL A 312 -3.01 0.62 -6.53
CA VAL A 312 -2.69 1.99 -6.13
C VAL A 312 -3.89 2.85 -6.50
N PRO A 313 -4.72 3.23 -5.51
CA PRO A 313 -5.97 3.92 -5.78
C PRO A 313 -5.70 5.33 -6.29
N ASN A 314 -6.48 5.77 -7.26
CA ASN A 314 -6.48 7.15 -7.72
C ASN A 314 -7.71 7.87 -7.13
N PHE A 315 -7.48 8.96 -6.42
CA PHE A 315 -8.52 9.78 -5.81
C PHE A 315 -8.67 11.15 -6.49
N SER A 316 -7.85 11.46 -7.50
CA SER A 316 -8.05 12.61 -8.36
C SER A 316 -9.40 12.47 -9.09
N GLU A 317 -10.16 13.56 -9.12
CA GLU A 317 -11.47 13.61 -9.79
C GLU A 317 -11.37 13.56 -11.31
#